data_AF-A0A8T3TME2-F1
#
_entry.id   AF-A0A8T3TME2-F1
#
_cell.length_a   1.000
_cell.length_b   1.000
_cell.length_c   1.000
_cell.angle_alpha   90.00
_cell.angle_beta   90.00
_cell.angle_gamma   90.00
#
_symmetry.space_group_name_H-M   'P 1'
#
loop_
_entity.id
_entity.type
_entity.pdbx_description
1 polymer ?
#
loop_
_entity_poly.entity_id
_entity_poly.type
_entity_poly.pdbx_seq_one_letter_code
_entity_poly.pdbx_strand_id
1 'polypeptide(L)'
;MHATLPRHLILLALLAALVVGCQGAAPGGTAAAPGGTAAAPSADAPTASEPPGTDAGGASGPPAASGEIDPAKLSGAALLLTQQRGDRGVIDALVAGFESGTDRLGYQDAQIVQLDDPATYEQTVRQVADSGVSIVVATFPPMIDSIKAVAPDYPGINFVIIDARLGEDFENVQELFFYENESSYLAGVAAGLMTESDRVAFIGGGDVDVINRYLVGFYEGAHSTNEEVTVCWSYADSFEDPARGKELALAQIEDGAD
;
A
#
# COMPACT_ATOMS: atom_id res chain seq x y z
N MET A 1 14.04 -21.49 -17.68
CA MET A 1 14.81 -21.58 -16.42
C MET A 1 14.55 -20.28 -15.68
N HIS A 2 13.55 -20.25 -14.80
CA HIS A 2 13.14 -19.02 -14.10
C HIS A 2 14.22 -18.64 -13.08
N ALA A 3 14.94 -17.55 -13.32
CA ALA A 3 15.78 -16.93 -12.32
C ALA A 3 14.85 -16.24 -11.30
N THR A 4 14.77 -16.82 -10.10
CA THR A 4 14.03 -16.22 -8.98
C THR A 4 14.90 -15.11 -8.39
N LEU A 5 14.36 -13.90 -8.26
CA LEU A 5 15.05 -12.78 -7.62
C LEU A 5 15.56 -13.21 -6.23
N PRO A 6 16.77 -12.82 -5.83
CA PRO A 6 17.34 -13.33 -4.60
C PRO A 6 16.58 -12.77 -3.39
N ARG A 7 16.09 -13.71 -2.56
CA ARG A 7 15.12 -13.53 -1.47
C ARG A 7 15.43 -12.44 -0.43
N HIS A 8 16.65 -11.90 -0.40
CA HIS A 8 17.02 -10.77 0.45
C HIS A 8 16.39 -9.45 0.00
N LEU A 9 16.09 -9.31 -1.30
CA LEU A 9 15.41 -8.14 -1.86
C LEU A 9 13.93 -8.09 -1.42
N ILE A 10 13.30 -9.26 -1.25
CA ILE A 10 11.93 -9.40 -0.73
C ILE A 10 11.85 -8.99 0.76
N LEU A 11 12.92 -9.19 1.52
CA LEU A 11 12.97 -8.87 2.96
C LEU A 11 12.98 -7.35 3.23
N LEU A 12 13.63 -6.57 2.35
CA LEU A 12 13.73 -5.12 2.49
C LEU A 12 12.35 -4.44 2.42
N ALA A 13 11.47 -4.93 1.55
CA ALA A 13 10.15 -4.35 1.37
C ALA A 13 9.12 -4.78 2.42
N LEU A 14 9.28 -5.95 3.04
CA LEU A 14 8.37 -6.42 4.09
C LEU A 14 8.56 -5.70 5.43
N LEU A 15 9.75 -5.16 5.70
CA LEU A 15 10.06 -4.46 6.95
C LEU A 15 9.48 -3.03 7.00
N ALA A 16 9.03 -2.48 5.88
CA ALA A 16 8.39 -1.17 5.78
C ALA A 16 6.96 -1.12 6.34
N ALA A 17 6.24 -2.24 6.41
CA ALA A 17 4.79 -2.20 6.58
C ALA A 17 4.29 -2.17 8.05
N LEU A 18 5.16 -2.04 9.06
CA LEU A 18 4.84 -2.48 10.43
C LEU A 18 5.10 -1.45 11.54
N VAL A 19 4.53 -0.23 11.45
CA VAL A 19 4.36 0.66 12.61
C VAL A 19 3.08 1.52 12.48
N VAL A 20 2.02 1.21 13.24
CA VAL A 20 0.82 2.07 13.41
C VAL A 20 0.66 2.38 14.90
N GLY A 21 0.59 3.67 15.25
CA GLY A 21 0.40 4.14 16.62
C GLY A 21 -0.67 5.24 16.70
N CYS A 22 -1.72 4.98 17.48
CA CYS A 22 -2.89 5.84 17.70
C CYS A 22 -2.58 7.15 18.45
N GLN A 23 -3.29 8.23 18.11
CA GLN A 23 -3.80 9.23 19.09
C GLN A 23 -4.79 10.21 18.42
N GLY A 24 -5.96 10.38 19.05
CA GLY A 24 -7.07 11.20 18.55
C GLY A 24 -7.16 12.60 19.17
N ALA A 25 -8.02 13.44 18.59
CA ALA A 25 -8.58 14.65 19.21
C ALA A 25 -9.86 15.15 18.49
N ALA A 26 -10.78 15.69 19.31
CA ALA A 26 -12.20 16.04 19.07
C ALA A 26 -12.45 17.39 18.33
N PRO A 27 -13.73 17.74 17.98
CA PRO A 27 -14.01 18.60 16.81
C PRO A 27 -14.79 19.90 17.06
N GLY A 28 -15.07 20.64 15.97
CA GLY A 28 -16.10 21.69 15.92
C GLY A 28 -16.30 22.28 14.52
N GLY A 29 -17.53 22.19 13.99
CA GLY A 29 -18.17 23.25 13.19
C GLY A 29 -18.42 23.06 11.69
N THR A 30 -19.35 22.17 11.32
CA THR A 30 -20.39 22.23 10.25
C THR A 30 -20.11 22.88 8.88
N ALA A 31 -20.29 22.10 7.81
CA ALA A 31 -21.10 22.43 6.61
C ALA A 31 -21.27 21.18 5.71
N ALA A 32 -22.51 20.88 5.31
CA ALA A 32 -22.93 19.63 4.66
C ALA A 32 -22.48 19.48 3.18
N ALA A 33 -22.06 18.26 2.80
CA ALA A 33 -21.86 17.80 1.43
C ALA A 33 -22.37 16.34 1.29
N PRO A 34 -22.82 15.89 0.11
CA PRO A 34 -23.67 14.70 -0.02
C PRO A 34 -22.86 13.40 -0.02
N GLY A 35 -23.14 12.50 0.93
CA GLY A 35 -22.69 11.10 0.93
C GLY A 35 -23.66 10.20 0.17
N GLY A 36 -23.14 9.26 -0.63
CA GLY A 36 -23.95 8.25 -1.31
C GLY A 36 -24.28 7.08 -0.40
N THR A 37 -25.56 6.70 -0.34
CA THR A 37 -26.06 5.48 0.35
C THR A 37 -26.50 4.43 -0.67
N ALA A 38 -25.59 3.95 -1.51
CA ALA A 38 -25.89 2.96 -2.54
C ALA A 38 -25.32 1.58 -2.21
N ALA A 39 -25.95 0.52 -2.72
CA ALA A 39 -25.38 -0.82 -2.73
C ALA A 39 -24.05 -0.85 -3.53
N ALA A 40 -23.15 -1.75 -3.13
CA ALA A 40 -21.79 -1.90 -3.65
C ALA A 40 -21.66 -1.82 -5.19
N PRO A 41 -20.55 -1.30 -5.75
CA PRO A 41 -20.24 -1.47 -7.16
C PRO A 41 -20.05 -2.96 -7.48
N SER A 42 -20.80 -3.45 -8.46
CA SER A 42 -20.73 -4.82 -8.95
C SER A 42 -19.40 -5.07 -9.68
N ALA A 43 -18.54 -5.91 -9.11
CA ALA A 43 -17.51 -6.59 -9.87
C ALA A 43 -18.16 -7.84 -10.52
N ASP A 44 -18.15 -7.91 -11.85
CA ASP A 44 -18.50 -9.13 -12.58
C ASP A 44 -17.59 -10.28 -12.13
N ALA A 45 -18.15 -11.22 -11.39
CA ALA A 45 -17.48 -12.43 -10.92
C ALA A 45 -17.37 -13.45 -12.07
N PRO A 46 -16.19 -14.00 -12.38
CA PRO A 46 -16.13 -15.25 -13.13
C PRO A 46 -16.55 -16.40 -12.21
N THR A 47 -17.40 -17.25 -12.76
CA THR A 47 -18.02 -18.45 -12.16
C THR A 47 -17.10 -19.30 -11.27
N ALA A 48 -17.62 -19.64 -10.09
CA ALA A 48 -17.05 -20.53 -9.11
C ALA A 48 -16.74 -21.93 -9.67
N SER A 49 -15.51 -22.39 -9.42
CA SER A 49 -15.17 -23.82 -9.37
C SER A 49 -14.91 -24.18 -7.90
N GLU A 50 -15.31 -25.39 -7.49
CA GLU A 50 -15.33 -25.89 -6.10
C GLU A 50 -14.06 -25.62 -5.28
N PRO A 51 -14.19 -25.46 -3.94
CA PRO A 51 -13.06 -25.19 -3.06
C PRO A 51 -12.20 -26.45 -2.87
N PRO A 52 -10.86 -26.37 -2.98
CA PRO A 52 -10.01 -27.38 -2.37
C PRO A 52 -10.05 -27.22 -0.84
N GLY A 53 -9.96 -28.36 -0.15
CA GLY A 53 -10.28 -28.53 1.26
C GLY A 53 -9.52 -27.63 2.24
N THR A 54 -10.17 -27.45 3.38
CA THR A 54 -9.68 -26.77 4.58
C THR A 54 -8.39 -27.38 5.11
N ASP A 55 -7.29 -26.64 5.02
CA ASP A 55 -6.22 -26.71 6.00
C ASP A 55 -6.20 -25.36 6.74
N ALA A 56 -6.61 -25.40 8.00
CA ALA A 56 -6.46 -24.30 8.94
C ALA A 56 -4.96 -24.08 9.22
N GLY A 57 -4.31 -23.27 8.37
CA GLY A 57 -2.94 -22.81 8.56
C GLY A 57 -2.92 -21.61 9.51
N GLY A 58 -2.44 -21.83 10.72
CA GLY A 58 -2.24 -20.76 11.72
C GLY A 58 -1.37 -19.63 11.19
N ALA A 59 -1.60 -18.43 11.73
CA ALA A 59 -0.83 -17.22 11.46
C ALA A 59 0.67 -17.51 11.47
N SER A 60 1.21 -17.67 10.27
CA SER A 60 2.63 -17.88 10.04
C SER A 60 3.23 -16.49 9.93
N GLY A 61 4.07 -16.11 10.91
CA GLY A 61 4.92 -14.93 10.76
C GLY A 61 5.72 -14.97 9.44
N PRO A 62 6.30 -13.84 9.00
CA PRO A 62 7.02 -13.78 7.73
C PRO A 62 8.05 -14.92 7.67
N PRO A 63 8.12 -15.66 6.54
CA PRO A 63 9.03 -16.79 6.43
C PRO A 63 10.46 -16.29 6.66
N ALA A 64 11.15 -16.92 7.62
CA ALA A 64 12.57 -16.66 7.83
C ALA A 64 13.33 -16.96 6.54
N ALA A 65 13.88 -15.93 5.91
CA ALA A 65 14.66 -16.06 4.69
C ALA A 65 15.93 -16.88 4.98
N SER A 66 16.00 -18.09 4.44
CA SER A 66 17.13 -19.03 4.63
C SER A 66 18.14 -19.00 3.48
N GLY A 67 18.37 -17.83 2.86
CA GLY A 67 19.38 -17.65 1.82
C GLY A 67 20.49 -16.72 2.30
N GLU A 68 21.75 -17.12 2.14
CA GLU A 68 22.92 -16.32 2.49
C GLU A 68 22.99 -15.08 1.57
N ILE A 69 23.01 -13.89 2.17
CA ILE A 69 23.19 -12.62 1.46
C ILE A 69 24.68 -12.52 1.10
N ASP A 70 25.00 -12.30 -0.18
CA ASP A 70 26.37 -12.04 -0.62
C ASP A 70 26.66 -10.53 -0.50
N PRO A 71 27.43 -10.09 0.51
CA PRO A 71 27.68 -8.67 0.74
C PRO A 71 28.43 -8.01 -0.41
N ALA A 72 29.16 -8.78 -1.24
CA ALA A 72 29.89 -8.25 -2.38
C ALA A 72 28.98 -7.76 -3.52
N LYS A 73 27.69 -8.11 -3.49
CA LYS A 73 26.68 -7.67 -4.48
C LYS A 73 25.83 -6.49 -4.01
N LEU A 74 26.02 -6.04 -2.78
CA LEU A 74 25.29 -4.92 -2.20
C LEU A 74 26.06 -3.63 -2.48
N SER A 75 25.77 -2.98 -3.60
CA SER A 75 26.24 -1.61 -3.88
C SER A 75 25.24 -0.59 -3.30
N GLY A 76 25.01 0.56 -3.92
CA GLY A 76 23.99 1.50 -3.45
C GLY A 76 22.56 0.96 -3.55
N ALA A 77 21.63 1.61 -2.86
CA ALA A 77 20.19 1.36 -2.94
C ALA A 77 19.45 2.69 -3.13
N ALA A 78 18.33 2.67 -3.85
CA ALA A 78 17.49 3.86 -3.98
C ALA A 78 16.03 3.55 -3.66
N LEU A 79 15.37 4.46 -2.94
CA LEU A 79 13.92 4.52 -2.78
C LEU A 79 13.40 5.75 -3.54
N LEU A 80 12.44 5.54 -4.43
CA LEU A 80 11.80 6.57 -5.24
C LEU A 80 10.39 6.80 -4.73
N LEU A 81 10.13 7.98 -4.15
CA LEU A 81 8.85 8.36 -3.54
C LEU A 81 8.09 9.32 -4.45
N THR A 82 6.84 8.97 -4.78
CA THR A 82 5.94 9.83 -5.59
C THR A 82 4.97 10.66 -4.74
N GLN A 83 5.04 10.54 -3.42
CA GLN A 83 4.24 11.29 -2.43
C GLN A 83 5.14 11.83 -1.31
N GLN A 84 4.70 12.89 -0.63
CA GLN A 84 5.53 13.57 0.36
C GLN A 84 5.68 12.78 1.67
N ARG A 85 6.84 12.92 2.31
CA ARG A 85 7.11 12.39 3.66
C ARG A 85 6.38 13.19 4.74
N GLY A 86 6.20 12.59 5.92
CA GLY A 86 5.55 13.21 7.07
C GLY A 86 4.05 12.91 7.17
N ASP A 87 3.56 11.97 6.37
CA ASP A 87 2.17 11.50 6.37
C ASP A 87 1.82 10.69 7.63
N ARG A 88 2.81 10.31 8.45
CA ARG A 88 2.67 9.40 9.60
C ARG A 88 2.00 8.09 9.23
N GLY A 89 2.13 7.71 7.97
CA GLY A 89 1.39 6.65 7.32
C GLY A 89 2.31 5.86 6.40
N VAL A 90 1.82 5.60 5.19
CA VAL A 90 2.45 4.69 4.24
C VAL A 90 3.83 5.19 3.83
N ILE A 91 4.01 6.49 3.61
CA ILE A 91 5.28 7.04 3.13
C ILE A 91 6.34 6.98 4.21
N ASP A 92 6.02 7.40 5.43
CA ASP A 92 6.94 7.30 6.56
C ASP A 92 7.28 5.83 6.89
N ALA A 93 6.34 4.91 6.71
CA ALA A 93 6.55 3.48 6.88
C ALA A 93 7.48 2.89 5.80
N LEU A 94 7.30 3.27 4.54
CA LEU A 94 8.20 2.94 3.43
C LEU A 94 9.64 3.41 3.68
N VAL A 95 9.80 4.66 4.13
CA VAL A 95 11.11 5.22 4.49
C VAL A 95 11.74 4.42 5.62
N ALA A 96 11.02 4.20 6.72
CA ALA A 96 11.54 3.48 7.88
C ALA A 96 11.96 2.04 7.54
N GLY A 97 11.19 1.35 6.70
CA GLY A 97 11.54 0.00 6.25
C GLY A 97 12.72 -0.05 5.31
N PHE A 98 12.79 0.90 4.38
CA PHE A 98 13.93 1.02 3.47
C PHE A 98 15.22 1.25 4.26
N GLU A 99 15.25 2.24 5.15
CA GLU A 99 16.41 2.54 6.00
C GLU A 99 16.80 1.34 6.88
N SER A 100 15.84 0.76 7.60
CA SER A 100 16.07 -0.43 8.44
C SER A 100 16.59 -1.62 7.62
N GLY A 101 16.03 -1.82 6.44
CA GLY A 101 16.44 -2.88 5.52
C GLY A 101 17.86 -2.66 5.01
N THR A 102 18.19 -1.46 4.53
CA THR A 102 19.51 -1.14 4.00
C THR A 102 20.59 -1.28 5.06
N ASP A 103 20.32 -0.80 6.28
CA ASP A 103 21.24 -0.90 7.42
C ASP A 103 21.50 -2.36 7.81
N ARG A 104 20.43 -3.15 7.92
CA ARG A 104 20.52 -4.57 8.31
C ARG A 104 21.25 -5.43 7.29
N LEU A 105 21.12 -5.10 6.00
CA LEU A 105 21.75 -5.84 4.91
C LEU A 105 23.18 -5.33 4.62
N GLY A 106 23.53 -4.12 5.05
CA GLY A 106 24.88 -3.56 4.92
C GLY A 106 25.10 -2.74 3.64
N TYR A 107 24.04 -2.20 3.04
CA TYR A 107 24.14 -1.22 1.94
C TYR A 107 24.85 0.04 2.43
N GLN A 108 25.86 0.50 1.67
CA GLN A 108 26.69 1.63 2.09
C GLN A 108 26.16 2.98 1.58
N ASP A 109 25.46 2.98 0.44
CA ASP A 109 24.99 4.18 -0.25
C ASP A 109 23.48 4.09 -0.52
N ALA A 110 22.69 4.28 0.54
CA ALA A 110 21.23 4.35 0.45
C ALA A 110 20.77 5.79 0.17
N GLN A 111 19.97 5.98 -0.87
CA GLN A 111 19.39 7.28 -1.24
C GLN A 111 17.87 7.21 -1.29
N ILE A 112 17.23 8.28 -0.82
CA ILE A 112 15.78 8.47 -0.93
C ILE A 112 15.55 9.67 -1.83
N VAL A 113 14.86 9.46 -2.94
CA VAL A 113 14.61 10.45 -3.97
C VAL A 113 13.13 10.77 -4.01
N GLN A 114 12.80 12.03 -3.77
CA GLN A 114 11.44 12.55 -3.95
C GLN A 114 11.21 12.87 -5.43
N LEU A 115 10.07 12.46 -5.96
CA LEU A 115 9.68 12.63 -7.36
C LEU A 115 8.40 13.48 -7.46
N ASP A 116 8.57 14.78 -7.69
CA ASP A 116 7.46 15.73 -7.70
C ASP A 116 6.78 15.90 -9.08
N ASP A 117 7.49 15.60 -10.17
CA ASP A 117 7.00 15.79 -11.54
C ASP A 117 7.04 14.47 -12.35
N PRO A 118 5.87 13.90 -12.70
CA PRO A 118 5.78 12.69 -13.53
C PRO A 118 6.56 12.76 -14.83
N ALA A 119 6.72 13.94 -15.44
CA ALA A 119 7.49 14.10 -16.68
C ALA A 119 8.99 13.79 -16.51
N THR A 120 9.48 13.78 -15.26
CA THR A 120 10.89 13.54 -14.93
C THR A 120 11.16 12.14 -14.38
N TYR A 121 10.13 11.32 -14.18
CA TYR A 121 10.27 10.02 -13.51
C TYR A 121 11.25 9.12 -14.24
N GLU A 122 11.04 8.86 -15.54
CA GLU A 122 11.93 7.98 -16.32
C GLU A 122 13.39 8.47 -16.29
N GLN A 123 13.59 9.76 -16.53
CA GLN A 123 14.92 10.37 -16.51
C GLN A 123 15.58 10.20 -15.14
N THR A 124 14.82 10.32 -14.05
CA THR A 124 15.33 10.16 -12.69
C THR A 124 15.65 8.70 -12.38
N VAL A 125 14.82 7.74 -12.81
CA VAL A 125 15.13 6.31 -12.68
C VAL A 125 16.45 5.98 -13.38
N ARG A 126 16.68 6.50 -14.60
CA ARG A 126 17.96 6.31 -15.31
C ARG A 126 19.15 6.92 -14.56
N GLN A 127 19.03 8.14 -14.05
CA GLN A 127 20.10 8.78 -13.27
C GLN A 127 20.44 7.99 -12.00
N VAL A 128 19.42 7.48 -11.31
CA VAL A 128 19.61 6.63 -10.13
C VAL A 128 20.28 5.31 -10.51
N ALA A 129 19.86 4.69 -11.61
CA ALA A 129 20.48 3.47 -12.13
C ALA A 129 21.96 3.68 -12.49
N ASP A 130 22.29 4.79 -13.16
CA ASP A 130 23.66 5.17 -13.52
C ASP A 130 24.55 5.51 -12.31
N SER A 131 23.97 5.78 -11.14
CA SER A 131 24.72 6.08 -9.91
C SER A 131 25.39 4.85 -9.26
N GLY A 132 25.19 3.65 -9.82
CA GLY A 132 25.84 2.42 -9.36
C GLY A 132 25.09 1.68 -8.26
N VAL A 133 23.79 1.93 -8.10
CA VAL A 133 22.92 1.15 -7.21
C VAL A 133 22.73 -0.28 -7.73
N SER A 134 22.51 -1.21 -6.81
CA SER A 134 22.17 -2.62 -7.11
C SER A 134 20.68 -2.90 -6.96
N ILE A 135 19.95 -1.99 -6.30
CA ILE A 135 18.51 -2.04 -6.13
C ILE A 135 17.87 -0.65 -6.27
N VAL A 136 16.75 -0.59 -6.98
CA VAL A 136 15.85 0.57 -7.04
C VAL A 136 14.47 0.14 -6.59
N VAL A 137 13.94 0.77 -5.54
CA VAL A 137 12.60 0.57 -5.02
C VAL A 137 11.74 1.74 -5.46
N ALA A 138 10.77 1.50 -6.33
CA ALA A 138 9.80 2.47 -6.80
C ALA A 138 8.44 2.24 -6.13
N THR A 139 7.67 3.32 -5.95
CA THR A 139 6.41 3.28 -5.21
C THR A 139 5.23 3.73 -6.07
N PHE A 140 4.18 2.92 -6.08
CA PHE A 140 2.84 3.21 -6.59
C PHE A 140 2.70 3.25 -8.12
N PRO A 141 1.45 3.21 -8.65
CA PRO A 141 1.19 3.11 -10.08
C PRO A 141 1.83 4.17 -10.99
N PRO A 142 2.02 5.45 -10.58
CA PRO A 142 2.67 6.45 -11.43
C PRO A 142 4.07 6.07 -11.92
N MET A 143 4.76 5.14 -11.25
CA MET A 143 6.09 4.68 -11.64
C MET A 143 6.10 3.55 -12.69
N ILE A 144 4.95 2.94 -13.00
CA ILE A 144 4.87 1.75 -13.87
C ILE A 144 5.59 1.98 -15.20
N ASP A 145 5.21 3.03 -15.95
CA ASP A 145 5.75 3.27 -17.28
C ASP A 145 7.26 3.54 -17.26
N SER A 146 7.71 4.28 -16.23
CA SER A 146 9.14 4.58 -16.05
C SER A 146 9.95 3.33 -15.75
N ILE A 147 9.45 2.43 -14.91
CA ILE A 147 10.13 1.16 -14.59
C ILE A 147 10.15 0.24 -15.82
N LYS A 148 9.03 0.12 -16.55
CA LYS A 148 8.96 -0.68 -17.78
C LYS A 148 9.93 -0.19 -18.85
N ALA A 149 10.12 1.12 -18.97
CA ALA A 149 11.03 1.73 -19.94
C ALA A 149 12.51 1.56 -19.57
N VAL A 150 12.84 1.56 -18.27
CA VAL A 150 14.23 1.61 -17.81
C VAL A 150 14.78 0.24 -17.41
N ALA A 151 14.01 -0.60 -16.73
CA ALA A 151 14.50 -1.86 -16.18
C ALA A 151 15.22 -2.77 -17.21
N PRO A 152 14.74 -2.91 -18.47
CA PRO A 152 15.42 -3.73 -19.49
C PRO A 152 16.83 -3.24 -19.85
N ASP A 153 17.10 -1.94 -19.74
CA ASP A 153 18.40 -1.36 -20.07
C ASP A 153 19.45 -1.59 -18.98
N TYR A 154 19.01 -2.00 -17.77
CA TYR A 154 19.86 -2.18 -16.58
C TYR A 154 19.71 -3.58 -15.97
N PRO A 155 20.06 -4.67 -16.69
CA PRO A 155 19.85 -6.05 -16.23
C PRO A 155 20.67 -6.43 -14.99
N GLY A 156 21.69 -5.64 -14.62
CA GLY A 156 22.48 -5.80 -13.40
C GLY A 156 21.86 -5.19 -12.14
N ILE A 157 20.77 -4.42 -12.29
CA ILE A 157 20.07 -3.75 -11.20
C ILE A 157 18.74 -4.46 -10.98
N ASN A 158 18.41 -4.70 -9.71
CA ASN A 158 17.10 -5.21 -9.34
C ASN A 158 16.15 -4.05 -9.10
N PHE A 159 14.99 -4.07 -9.76
CA PHE A 159 13.92 -3.12 -9.53
C PHE A 159 12.86 -3.79 -8.67
N VAL A 160 12.33 -3.05 -7.72
CA VAL A 160 11.15 -3.43 -6.94
C VAL A 160 10.13 -2.34 -7.17
N ILE A 161 8.88 -2.71 -7.46
CA ILE A 161 7.77 -1.77 -7.44
C ILE A 161 6.78 -2.19 -6.36
N ILE A 162 6.38 -1.23 -5.52
CA ILE A 162 5.45 -1.47 -4.42
C ILE A 162 4.08 -0.93 -4.79
N ASP A 163 3.05 -1.76 -4.59
CA ASP A 163 1.64 -1.47 -4.81
C ASP A 163 1.33 -1.00 -6.25
N ALA A 164 1.95 -1.66 -7.24
CA ALA A 164 1.71 -1.40 -8.66
C ALA A 164 2.02 -2.63 -9.54
N ARG A 165 1.12 -2.95 -10.47
CA ARG A 165 1.24 -4.06 -11.45
C ARG A 165 1.77 -3.52 -12.79
N LEU A 166 2.87 -4.09 -13.29
CA LEU A 166 3.39 -3.78 -14.63
C LEU A 166 2.55 -4.45 -15.71
N GLY A 167 1.88 -5.56 -15.38
CA GLY A 167 1.03 -6.32 -16.30
C GLY A 167 1.80 -7.20 -17.29
N GLU A 168 3.12 -7.30 -17.12
CA GLU A 168 4.01 -8.18 -17.88
C GLU A 168 5.25 -8.49 -17.02
N ASP A 169 5.91 -9.62 -17.33
CA ASP A 169 7.05 -10.10 -16.54
C ASP A 169 8.38 -9.50 -17.04
N PHE A 170 9.22 -9.07 -16.09
CA PHE A 170 10.60 -8.64 -16.34
C PHE A 170 11.56 -9.45 -15.46
N GLU A 171 12.70 -9.86 -16.00
CA GLU A 171 13.65 -10.72 -15.26
C GLU A 171 14.24 -10.05 -14.02
N ASN A 172 14.36 -8.72 -14.04
CA ASN A 172 14.97 -7.92 -12.99
C ASN A 172 13.97 -6.98 -12.28
N VAL A 173 12.66 -7.21 -12.42
CA VAL A 173 11.63 -6.43 -11.69
C VAL A 173 10.83 -7.37 -10.78
N GLN A 174 10.65 -6.97 -9.53
CA GLN A 174 9.74 -7.62 -8.60
C GLN A 174 8.60 -6.68 -8.24
N GLU A 175 7.39 -7.13 -8.49
CA GLU A 175 6.18 -6.46 -8.00
C GLU A 175 5.86 -6.92 -6.58
N LEU A 176 5.47 -6.00 -5.71
CA LEU A 176 5.03 -6.29 -4.35
C LEU A 176 3.65 -5.70 -4.11
N PHE A 177 2.71 -6.56 -3.73
CA PHE A 177 1.34 -6.17 -3.42
C PHE A 177 0.99 -6.59 -2.01
N PHE A 178 0.02 -5.88 -1.47
CA PHE A 178 -0.65 -6.25 -0.25
C PHE A 178 -2.07 -6.72 -0.58
N TYR A 179 -2.63 -7.51 0.33
CA TYR A 179 -4.05 -7.85 0.33
C TYR A 179 -4.76 -6.91 1.30
N GLU A 180 -4.93 -5.67 0.89
CA GLU A 180 -5.47 -4.57 1.71
C GLU A 180 -6.90 -4.86 2.16
N ASN A 181 -7.65 -5.62 1.37
CA ASN A 181 -8.97 -6.11 1.74
C ASN A 181 -8.93 -7.01 2.98
N GLU A 182 -7.85 -7.78 3.21
CA GLU A 182 -7.74 -8.64 4.40
C GLU A 182 -7.48 -7.81 5.66
N SER A 183 -6.63 -6.79 5.56
CA SER A 183 -6.36 -5.90 6.69
C SER A 183 -7.57 -5.04 7.03
N SER A 184 -8.27 -4.52 6.02
CA SER A 184 -9.47 -3.71 6.22
C SER A 184 -10.68 -4.52 6.66
N TYR A 185 -10.77 -5.80 6.30
CA TYR A 185 -11.79 -6.71 6.81
C TYR A 185 -11.77 -6.78 8.33
N LEU A 186 -10.59 -6.89 8.94
CA LEU A 186 -10.48 -6.90 10.40
C LEU A 186 -10.90 -5.56 11.02
N ALA A 187 -10.62 -4.43 10.37
CA ALA A 187 -11.11 -3.12 10.80
C ALA A 187 -12.64 -3.02 10.68
N GLY A 188 -13.22 -3.58 9.61
CA GLY A 188 -14.66 -3.69 9.42
C GLY A 188 -15.33 -4.53 10.50
N VAL A 189 -14.78 -5.70 10.81
CA VAL A 189 -15.23 -6.59 11.90
C VAL A 189 -15.26 -5.83 13.22
N ALA A 190 -14.19 -5.08 13.52
CA ALA A 190 -14.15 -4.26 14.73
C ALA A 190 -15.25 -3.18 14.73
N ALA A 191 -15.43 -2.47 13.61
CA ALA A 191 -16.45 -1.44 13.48
C ALA A 191 -17.87 -2.01 13.65
N GLY A 192 -18.19 -3.12 12.98
CA GLY A 192 -19.49 -3.78 13.09
C GLY A 192 -19.82 -4.30 14.50
N LEU A 193 -18.81 -4.75 15.25
CA LEU A 193 -18.97 -5.16 16.65
C LEU A 193 -19.07 -3.99 17.64
N MET A 194 -18.56 -2.81 17.27
CA MET A 194 -18.44 -1.66 18.17
C MET A 194 -19.52 -0.60 17.98
N THR A 195 -20.10 -0.50 16.79
CA THR A 195 -21.13 0.51 16.48
C THR A 195 -22.33 0.39 17.42
N GLU A 196 -22.80 1.52 17.95
CA GLU A 196 -24.04 1.62 18.71
C GLU A 196 -25.19 2.13 17.84
N SER A 197 -24.87 2.70 16.67
CA SER A 197 -25.80 3.35 15.75
C SER A 197 -26.20 2.50 14.54
N ASP A 198 -25.55 1.34 14.34
CA ASP A 198 -25.56 0.56 13.10
C ASP A 198 -25.10 1.37 11.88
N ARG A 199 -24.28 2.42 12.07
CA ARG A 199 -23.74 3.25 11.00
C ARG A 199 -22.25 3.44 11.22
N VAL A 200 -21.44 3.04 10.25
CA VAL A 200 -19.98 3.18 10.29
C VAL A 200 -19.49 3.86 9.02
N ALA A 201 -18.33 4.52 9.09
CA ALA A 201 -17.82 5.31 7.96
C ALA A 201 -16.40 4.91 7.52
N PHE A 202 -16.19 4.90 6.21
CA PHE A 202 -14.89 4.75 5.56
C PHE A 202 -14.51 6.04 4.82
N ILE A 203 -13.30 6.55 5.04
CA ILE A 203 -12.80 7.74 4.34
C ILE A 203 -11.54 7.35 3.57
N GLY A 204 -11.65 7.32 2.24
CA GLY A 204 -10.54 7.01 1.35
C GLY A 204 -9.82 8.26 0.86
N GLY A 205 -8.54 8.13 0.50
CA GLY A 205 -7.78 9.23 -0.10
C GLY A 205 -8.24 9.59 -1.52
N GLY A 206 -8.66 8.60 -2.32
CA GLY A 206 -9.20 8.80 -3.67
C GLY A 206 -9.87 7.55 -4.21
N ASP A 207 -10.69 7.70 -5.26
CA ASP A 207 -11.34 6.58 -5.95
C ASP A 207 -10.34 5.88 -6.89
N VAL A 208 -9.56 4.98 -6.31
CA VAL A 208 -8.54 4.19 -7.00
C VAL A 208 -8.55 2.75 -6.51
N ASP A 209 -8.10 1.81 -7.34
CA ASP A 209 -8.17 0.36 -7.10
C ASP A 209 -7.65 -0.07 -5.73
N VAL A 210 -6.54 0.52 -5.27
CA VAL A 210 -5.96 0.25 -3.94
C VAL A 210 -6.95 0.58 -2.83
N ILE A 211 -7.55 1.78 -2.87
CA ILE A 211 -8.46 2.25 -1.84
C ILE A 211 -9.81 1.52 -1.93
N ASN A 212 -10.23 1.13 -3.12
CA ASN A 212 -11.44 0.34 -3.31
C ASN A 212 -11.30 -1.08 -2.75
N ARG A 213 -10.10 -1.69 -2.79
CA ARG A 213 -9.81 -2.94 -2.07
C ARG A 213 -9.96 -2.75 -0.55
N TYR A 214 -9.46 -1.66 0.02
CA TYR A 214 -9.68 -1.32 1.43
C TYR A 214 -11.19 -1.19 1.74
N LEU A 215 -11.94 -0.43 0.95
CA LEU A 215 -13.38 -0.21 1.16
C LEU A 215 -14.17 -1.53 1.15
N VAL A 216 -13.92 -2.40 0.16
CA VAL A 216 -14.63 -3.69 0.06
C VAL A 216 -14.33 -4.56 1.26
N GLY A 217 -13.08 -4.69 1.68
CA GLY A 217 -12.74 -5.47 2.87
C GLY A 217 -13.43 -4.93 4.13
N PHE A 218 -13.40 -3.61 4.34
CA PHE A 218 -14.07 -2.97 5.48
C PHE A 218 -15.59 -3.21 5.47
N TYR A 219 -16.22 -3.09 4.29
CA TYR A 219 -17.64 -3.33 4.09
C TYR A 219 -18.04 -4.76 4.47
N GLU A 220 -17.34 -5.75 3.92
CA GLU A 220 -17.58 -7.18 4.18
C GLU A 220 -17.29 -7.54 5.64
N GLY A 221 -16.26 -6.96 6.22
CA GLY A 221 -15.90 -7.14 7.63
C GLY A 221 -17.01 -6.67 8.56
N ALA A 222 -17.55 -5.47 8.32
CA ALA A 222 -18.64 -4.92 9.13
C ALA A 222 -19.89 -5.80 9.05
N HIS A 223 -20.33 -6.12 7.83
CA HIS A 223 -21.52 -6.95 7.60
C HIS A 223 -21.40 -8.38 8.14
N SER A 224 -20.18 -8.92 8.24
CA SER A 224 -19.96 -10.25 8.81
C SER A 224 -20.30 -10.35 10.30
N THR A 225 -20.35 -9.22 11.01
CA THR A 225 -20.64 -9.17 12.45
C THR A 225 -21.93 -8.46 12.80
N ASN A 226 -22.41 -7.59 11.91
CA ASN A 226 -23.66 -6.87 12.04
C ASN A 226 -24.33 -6.76 10.67
N GLU A 227 -25.35 -7.59 10.40
CA GLU A 227 -26.06 -7.63 9.12
C GLU A 227 -26.87 -6.36 8.82
N GLU A 228 -27.20 -5.56 9.84
CA GLU A 228 -28.00 -4.33 9.72
C GLU A 228 -27.12 -3.07 9.57
N VAL A 229 -25.79 -3.21 9.65
CA VAL A 229 -24.87 -2.08 9.60
C VAL A 229 -24.91 -1.36 8.26
N THR A 230 -25.03 -0.04 8.29
CA THR A 230 -24.85 0.82 7.12
C THR A 230 -23.42 1.33 7.06
N VAL A 231 -22.68 0.92 6.04
CA VAL A 231 -21.33 1.43 5.77
C VAL A 231 -21.45 2.63 4.83
N CYS A 232 -21.13 3.82 5.35
CA CYS A 232 -21.02 5.05 4.57
C CYS A 232 -19.58 5.24 4.09
N TRP A 233 -19.37 5.84 2.93
CA TRP A 233 -18.01 6.15 2.49
C TRP A 233 -17.88 7.48 1.76
N SER A 234 -16.67 8.02 1.75
CA SER A 234 -16.32 9.25 1.03
C SER A 234 -14.86 9.23 0.62
N TYR A 235 -14.53 9.94 -0.46
CA TYR A 235 -13.15 10.14 -0.91
C TYR A 235 -12.72 11.58 -0.70
N ALA A 236 -11.51 11.79 -0.19
CA ALA A 236 -10.91 13.11 -0.02
C ALA A 236 -10.37 13.70 -1.33
N ASP A 237 -10.21 12.87 -2.36
CA ASP A 237 -9.55 13.18 -3.63
C ASP A 237 -8.12 13.76 -3.45
N SER A 238 -7.47 13.41 -2.34
CA SER A 238 -6.11 13.77 -1.99
C SER A 238 -5.60 12.86 -0.87
N PHE A 239 -4.34 12.41 -1.01
CA PHE A 239 -3.61 11.71 0.05
C PHE A 239 -2.84 12.67 0.98
N GLU A 240 -2.86 13.97 0.67
CA GLU A 240 -2.04 14.99 1.31
C GLU A 240 -2.87 16.12 1.94
N ASP A 241 -4.20 15.97 1.98
CA ASP A 241 -5.13 16.96 2.55
C ASP A 241 -5.81 16.46 3.85
N PRO A 242 -5.15 16.61 5.01
CA PRO A 242 -5.73 16.22 6.29
C PRO A 242 -6.93 17.09 6.69
N ALA A 243 -7.03 18.33 6.18
CA ALA A 243 -8.18 19.19 6.47
C ALA A 243 -9.43 18.63 5.79
N ARG A 244 -9.31 18.21 4.53
CA ARG A 244 -10.39 17.54 3.80
C ARG A 244 -10.81 16.23 4.45
N GLY A 245 -9.85 15.42 4.88
CA GLY A 245 -10.13 14.19 5.62
C GLY A 245 -10.93 14.45 6.91
N LYS A 246 -10.56 15.49 7.67
CA LYS A 246 -11.31 15.91 8.87
C LYS A 246 -12.73 16.36 8.54
N GLU A 247 -12.92 17.20 7.52
CA GLU A 247 -14.25 17.66 7.11
C GLU A 247 -15.19 16.50 6.78
N LEU A 248 -14.71 15.53 5.99
CA LEU A 248 -15.47 14.34 5.65
C LEU A 248 -15.82 13.49 6.88
N ALA A 249 -14.88 13.31 7.80
CA ALA A 249 -15.13 12.58 9.04
C ALA A 249 -16.21 13.24 9.89
N LEU A 250 -16.15 14.56 10.04
CA LEU A 250 -17.16 15.30 10.80
C LEU A 250 -18.53 15.22 10.15
N ALA A 251 -18.61 15.30 8.83
CA ALA A 251 -19.88 15.12 8.13
C ALA A 251 -20.49 13.73 8.37
N GLN A 252 -19.68 12.66 8.31
CA GLN A 252 -20.15 11.30 8.56
C GLN A 252 -20.62 11.10 10.01
N ILE A 253 -19.91 11.70 10.98
CA ILE A 253 -20.32 11.70 12.40
C ILE A 253 -21.62 12.49 12.60
N GLU A 254 -21.77 13.65 11.96
CA GLU A 254 -23.01 14.44 11.98
C GLU A 254 -24.19 13.66 11.37
N ASP A 255 -23.93 12.82 10.37
CA ASP A 255 -24.88 11.89 9.74
C ASP A 255 -25.06 10.56 10.51
N GLY A 256 -24.53 10.49 11.74
CA GLY A 256 -24.80 9.46 12.72
C GLY A 256 -23.89 8.24 12.67
N ALA A 257 -22.74 8.30 11.96
CA ALA A 257 -21.73 7.24 12.06
C ALA A 257 -20.95 7.34 13.39
N ASP A 258 -20.60 6.18 13.97
CA ASP A 258 -19.80 6.06 15.20
C ASP A 258 -18.66 5.05 15.11
#